data_AF-A0A7R9BSG1-F1
#
_entry.id   AF-A0A7R9BSG1-F1
#
_cell.length_a   1.000
_cell.length_b   1.000
_cell.length_c   1.000
_cell.angle_alpha   90.00
_cell.angle_beta   90.00
_cell.angle_gamma   90.00
#
_symmetry.space_group_name_H-M   'P 1'
#
loop_
_entity.id
_entity.type
_entity.pdbx_description
1 polymer ?
#
loop_
_entity_poly.entity_id
_entity_poly.type
_entity_poly.pdbx_seq_one_letter_code
_entity_poly.pdbx_strand_id
1 'polypeptide(L)'
;MAEPNLKMSTVDYIVVALFMLVTLVIGLFASWKSSKSMTSKDMVIHKGMSLPSVVLSLTATFLSAILLVGTPAEVYAYGIEWLVVCLGYILALPIAVFTAVQTLYPLEISSIFEYFQLRFGGRSVRSMAAFLYAAVMMFYSGTALYAPIIAIASITDVPEWAGILIAGSICTLYTAVGGVRAVIWVDSFQFLVMLGSAVALAGFGSSLVGGVHQVIQISKKFHRTNLFEAVALNVPSMIMLTALACYCGLVVFANYAYCDPLLVDPSRKTDQIVPLFLVDKMRGFIGLPGLFIAGIFSGALSSVSSALNALAGIAWEDGLKLTVWGKKADESQKLVAIRLLGITFGIWAIFLAFICSVIGSTLLEINVTLNTTLCTPLIMMFFSSQFMPFVNKPVSSFSK
;
A
#
# COMPACT_ATOMS: atom_id res chain seq x y z
N MET A 1 -5.72 10.39 36.98
CA MET A 1 -4.25 10.49 36.95
C MET A 1 -3.91 11.36 35.75
N ALA A 2 -3.12 12.42 35.92
CA ALA A 2 -2.72 13.29 34.81
C ALA A 2 -1.98 12.43 33.77
N GLU A 3 -2.42 12.46 32.51
CA GLU A 3 -1.74 11.78 31.42
C GLU A 3 -0.29 12.30 31.39
N PRO A 4 0.72 11.43 31.53
CA PRO A 4 2.08 11.84 31.18
C PRO A 4 2.05 12.32 29.74
N ASN A 5 2.86 13.33 29.39
CA ASN A 5 3.09 13.65 27.97
C ASN A 5 3.74 12.40 27.31
N LEU A 6 2.90 11.49 26.78
CA LEU A 6 3.25 10.30 26.03
C LEU A 6 3.69 10.74 24.63
N LYS A 7 4.88 11.32 24.57
CA LYS A 7 5.50 11.79 23.34
C LYS A 7 6.74 10.97 23.05
N MET A 8 7.05 10.85 21.76
CA MET A 8 8.25 10.15 21.28
C MET A 8 9.53 10.75 21.88
N SER A 9 10.55 9.89 22.01
CA SER A 9 11.88 10.34 22.41
C SER A 9 12.62 10.98 21.24
N THR A 10 13.63 11.81 21.52
CA THR A 10 14.49 12.42 20.49
C THR A 10 15.14 11.36 19.59
N VAL A 11 15.48 10.19 20.13
CA VAL A 11 16.09 9.09 19.35
C VAL A 11 15.11 8.54 18.32
N ASP A 12 13.83 8.47 18.66
CA ASP A 12 12.81 7.99 17.73
C ASP A 12 12.64 8.93 16.53
N TYR A 13 12.67 10.25 16.77
CA TYR A 13 12.66 11.24 15.68
C TYR A 13 13.88 11.11 14.77
N ILE A 14 15.06 10.84 15.34
CA ILE A 14 16.28 10.61 14.55
C ILE A 14 16.14 9.36 13.68
N VAL A 15 15.58 8.26 14.21
CA VAL A 15 15.35 7.03 13.43
C VAL A 15 14.40 7.28 12.26
N VAL A 16 13.30 8.00 12.48
CA VAL A 16 12.34 8.33 11.41
C VAL A 16 12.96 9.26 10.37
N ALA A 17 13.69 10.30 10.79
CA ALA A 17 14.37 11.21 9.88
C ALA A 17 15.44 10.49 9.03
N LEU A 18 16.21 9.59 9.65
CA LEU A 18 17.20 8.78 8.96
C LEU A 18 16.55 7.83 7.96
N PHE A 19 15.43 7.19 8.31
CA PHE A 19 14.65 6.35 7.40
C PHE A 19 14.17 7.15 6.16
N MET A 20 13.61 8.35 6.37
CA MET A 20 13.16 9.22 5.27
C MET A 20 14.32 9.63 4.36
N LEU A 21 15.47 9.98 4.94
CA LEU A 21 16.67 10.36 4.19
C LEU A 21 17.23 9.18 3.39
N VAL A 22 17.36 8.00 4.00
CA VAL A 22 17.85 6.79 3.33
C VAL A 22 16.92 6.40 2.18
N THR A 23 15.61 6.50 2.37
CA THR A 23 14.61 6.24 1.32
C THR A 23 14.82 7.16 0.12
N LEU A 24 14.96 8.48 0.36
CA LEU A 24 15.24 9.45 -0.69
C LEU A 24 16.57 9.17 -1.40
N VAL A 25 17.63 8.88 -0.65
CA VAL A 25 18.97 8.62 -1.20
C VAL A 25 18.97 7.37 -2.07
N ILE A 26 18.37 6.26 -1.62
CA ILE A 26 18.25 5.02 -2.40
C ILE A 26 17.50 5.31 -3.70
N GLY A 27 16.37 6.03 -3.60
CA GLY A 27 15.56 6.39 -4.75
C GLY A 27 16.31 7.24 -5.79
N LEU A 28 17.00 8.30 -5.34
CA LEU A 28 17.79 9.16 -6.21
C LEU A 28 19.01 8.45 -6.80
N PHE A 29 19.70 7.62 -6.01
CA PHE A 29 20.86 6.84 -6.47
C PHE A 29 20.47 5.79 -7.52
N ALA A 30 19.38 5.05 -7.29
CA ALA A 30 18.83 4.10 -8.26
C ALA A 30 18.42 4.81 -9.56
N SER A 31 17.82 6.00 -9.43
CA SER A 31 17.46 6.84 -10.57
C SER A 31 18.68 7.30 -11.38
N TRP A 32 19.74 7.76 -10.71
CA TRP A 32 20.97 8.20 -11.36
C TRP A 32 21.68 7.07 -12.11
N LYS A 33 21.76 5.88 -11.48
CA LYS A 33 22.35 4.69 -12.11
C LYS A 33 21.55 4.23 -13.33
N SER A 34 20.21 4.36 -13.29
CA SER A 34 19.32 3.96 -14.37
C SER A 34 19.28 4.98 -15.54
N SER A 35 19.49 6.27 -15.26
CA SER A 35 19.39 7.35 -16.25
C SER A 35 20.41 7.26 -17.40
N LYS A 36 21.48 6.46 -17.28
CA LYS A 36 22.50 6.30 -18.32
C LYS A 36 22.06 5.40 -19.49
N SER A 37 20.93 4.69 -19.38
CA SER A 37 20.42 3.76 -20.40
C SER A 37 18.89 3.57 -20.32
N MET A 38 18.13 4.62 -19.98
CA MET A 38 16.68 4.52 -19.75
C MET A 38 15.87 4.92 -20.97
N THR A 39 14.96 4.06 -21.41
CA THR A 39 13.94 4.38 -22.42
C THR A 39 12.59 4.74 -21.78
N SER A 40 11.69 5.36 -22.55
CA SER A 40 10.32 5.66 -22.07
C SER A 40 9.55 4.41 -21.64
N LYS A 41 9.80 3.27 -22.29
CA LYS A 41 9.22 1.96 -21.91
C LYS A 41 9.79 1.42 -20.61
N ASP A 42 11.08 1.61 -20.33
CA ASP A 42 11.72 1.19 -19.07
C ASP A 42 11.20 1.95 -17.84
N MET A 43 10.60 3.13 -18.07
CA MET A 43 10.02 3.93 -17.01
C MET A 43 8.64 3.42 -16.57
N VAL A 44 7.96 2.62 -17.41
CA VAL A 44 6.58 2.15 -17.21
C VAL A 44 6.50 0.63 -17.08
N ILE A 45 7.38 -0.12 -17.74
CA ILE A 45 7.28 -1.59 -17.87
C ILE A 45 8.36 -2.28 -17.04
N HIS A 46 8.01 -3.44 -16.47
CA HIS A 46 8.90 -4.26 -15.66
C HIS A 46 9.92 -5.14 -16.45
N LYS A 47 10.12 -4.91 -17.75
CA LYS A 47 10.96 -5.79 -18.59
C LYS A 47 12.46 -5.60 -18.27
N GLY A 48 13.20 -6.70 -18.10
CA GLY A 48 14.66 -6.72 -17.88
C GLY A 48 15.15 -6.65 -16.43
N MET A 49 14.26 -6.78 -15.44
CA MET A 49 14.62 -6.73 -14.01
C MET A 49 14.80 -8.12 -13.39
N SER A 50 15.60 -8.21 -12.32
CA SER A 50 15.85 -9.48 -11.64
C SER A 50 14.59 -9.96 -10.91
N LEU A 51 14.26 -11.24 -11.10
CA LEU A 51 13.07 -11.89 -10.54
C LEU A 51 12.89 -11.65 -9.02
N PRO A 52 13.94 -11.73 -8.17
CA PRO A 52 13.76 -11.49 -6.73
C PRO A 52 13.31 -10.07 -6.39
N SER A 53 13.80 -9.06 -7.11
CA SER A 53 13.46 -7.66 -6.86
C SER A 53 12.01 -7.36 -7.24
N VAL A 54 11.54 -7.98 -8.33
CA VAL A 54 10.14 -7.87 -8.76
C VAL A 54 9.21 -8.55 -7.77
N VAL A 55 9.55 -9.75 -7.30
CA VAL A 55 8.76 -10.45 -6.27
C VAL A 55 8.71 -9.64 -4.98
N LEU A 56 9.84 -9.09 -4.53
CA LEU A 56 9.90 -8.27 -3.31
C LEU A 56 9.05 -6.99 -3.42
N SER A 57 9.17 -6.24 -4.51
CA SER A 57 8.35 -5.03 -4.71
C SER A 57 6.87 -5.34 -4.89
N LEU A 58 6.51 -6.43 -5.59
CA LEU A 58 5.12 -6.88 -5.68
C LEU A 58 4.58 -7.27 -4.29
N THR A 59 5.36 -8.01 -3.48
CA THR A 59 4.95 -8.32 -2.11
C THR A 59 4.84 -7.07 -1.24
N ALA A 60 5.77 -6.11 -1.37
CA ALA A 60 5.75 -4.84 -0.65
C ALA A 60 4.50 -4.01 -0.99
N THR A 61 4.12 -3.98 -2.27
CA THR A 61 2.94 -3.24 -2.74
C THR A 61 1.63 -3.81 -2.16
N PHE A 62 1.55 -5.13 -1.95
CA PHE A 62 0.42 -5.74 -1.26
C PHE A 62 0.45 -5.57 0.27
N LEU A 63 1.63 -5.28 0.82
CA LEU A 63 1.85 -5.05 2.25
C LEU A 63 1.85 -3.53 2.54
N SER A 64 0.64 -2.95 2.51
CA SER A 64 0.44 -1.53 2.82
C SER A 64 0.60 -1.23 4.32
N ALA A 65 0.74 0.05 4.70
CA ALA A 65 0.67 0.53 6.08
C ALA A 65 -0.60 0.06 6.82
N ILE A 66 -1.68 -0.19 6.06
CA ILE A 66 -2.92 -0.80 6.53
C ILE A 66 -2.67 -2.13 7.24
N LEU A 67 -1.68 -2.91 6.81
CA LEU A 67 -1.34 -4.17 7.46
C LEU A 67 -0.70 -3.95 8.84
N LEU A 68 0.11 -2.92 9.03
CA LEU A 68 0.85 -2.70 10.28
C LEU A 68 0.03 -1.94 11.35
N VAL A 69 -0.91 -1.10 10.94
CA VAL A 69 -1.76 -0.31 11.87
C VAL A 69 -3.21 -0.76 11.84
N GLY A 70 -3.76 -1.00 10.65
CA GLY A 70 -5.16 -1.38 10.47
C GLY A 70 -5.44 -2.79 10.98
N THR A 71 -4.66 -3.81 10.57
CA THR A 71 -4.97 -5.19 10.98
C THR A 71 -4.81 -5.46 12.48
N PRO A 72 -3.78 -4.93 13.19
CA PRO A 72 -3.75 -5.05 14.65
C PRO A 72 -4.93 -4.33 15.33
N ALA A 73 -5.35 -3.18 14.80
CA ALA A 73 -6.49 -2.43 15.32
C ALA A 73 -7.83 -3.17 15.11
N GLU A 74 -8.03 -3.76 13.92
CA GLU A 74 -9.19 -4.62 13.62
C GLU A 74 -9.22 -5.85 14.53
N VAL A 75 -8.07 -6.51 14.72
CA VAL A 75 -7.96 -7.67 15.62
C VAL A 75 -8.16 -7.27 17.09
N TYR A 76 -7.74 -6.07 17.48
CA TYR A 76 -8.01 -5.51 18.80
C TYR A 76 -9.51 -5.33 19.03
N ALA A 77 -10.22 -4.71 18.08
CA ALA A 77 -11.64 -4.43 18.19
C ALA A 77 -12.50 -5.70 18.02
N TYR A 78 -12.40 -6.35 16.87
CA TYR A 78 -13.32 -7.41 16.42
C TYR A 78 -12.72 -8.82 16.52
N GLY A 79 -11.40 -8.96 16.73
CA GLY A 79 -10.75 -10.26 16.89
C GLY A 79 -10.23 -10.84 15.58
N ILE A 80 -9.89 -12.13 15.59
CA ILE A 80 -9.15 -12.76 14.48
C ILE A 80 -10.05 -13.05 13.25
N GLU A 81 -11.32 -12.67 13.27
CA GLU A 81 -12.28 -12.82 12.16
C GLU A 81 -11.78 -12.17 10.86
N TRP A 82 -10.94 -11.14 10.96
CA TRP A 82 -10.24 -10.50 9.84
C TRP A 82 -9.42 -11.49 8.98
N LEU A 83 -9.00 -12.64 9.52
CA LEU A 83 -8.28 -13.67 8.76
C LEU A 83 -9.08 -14.31 7.62
N VAL A 84 -10.42 -14.13 7.57
CA VAL A 84 -11.22 -14.59 6.42
C VAL A 84 -10.73 -13.96 5.11
N VAL A 85 -10.17 -12.75 5.16
CA VAL A 85 -9.55 -12.09 3.99
C VAL A 85 -8.41 -12.92 3.40
N CYS A 86 -7.67 -13.68 4.21
CA CYS A 86 -6.61 -14.56 3.73
C CYS A 86 -7.14 -15.64 2.80
N LEU A 87 -8.30 -16.23 3.09
CA LEU A 87 -8.96 -17.23 2.22
C LEU A 87 -9.23 -16.65 0.82
N GLY A 88 -9.63 -15.38 0.76
CA GLY A 88 -9.78 -14.65 -0.50
C GLY A 88 -8.47 -14.57 -1.28
N TYR A 89 -7.35 -14.20 -0.63
CA TYR A 89 -6.04 -14.13 -1.29
C TYR A 89 -5.54 -15.48 -1.80
N ILE A 90 -5.78 -16.55 -1.03
CA ILE A 90 -5.38 -17.92 -1.38
C ILE A 90 -6.09 -18.39 -2.65
N LEU A 91 -7.37 -18.04 -2.81
CA LEU A 91 -8.13 -18.37 -4.02
C LEU A 91 -7.79 -17.45 -5.19
N ALA A 92 -7.58 -16.16 -4.91
CA ALA A 92 -7.30 -15.15 -5.94
C ALA A 92 -5.97 -15.40 -6.67
N LEU A 93 -4.93 -15.84 -5.97
CA LEU A 93 -3.59 -16.04 -6.55
C LEU A 93 -3.56 -17.12 -7.65
N PRO A 94 -4.03 -18.37 -7.43
CA PRO A 94 -4.14 -19.36 -8.49
C PRO A 94 -5.01 -18.87 -9.65
N ILE A 95 -6.16 -18.25 -9.36
CA ILE A 95 -7.05 -17.72 -10.42
C ILE A 95 -6.30 -16.71 -11.28
N ALA A 96 -5.57 -15.76 -10.68
CA ALA A 96 -4.79 -14.76 -11.41
C ALA A 96 -3.65 -15.38 -12.24
N VAL A 97 -2.96 -16.40 -11.71
CA VAL A 97 -1.89 -17.10 -12.45
C VAL A 97 -2.46 -17.88 -13.64
N PHE A 98 -3.53 -18.63 -13.45
CA PHE A 98 -4.12 -19.44 -14.52
C PHE A 98 -4.88 -18.60 -15.56
N THR A 99 -5.37 -17.42 -15.20
CA THR A 99 -6.09 -16.54 -16.14
C THR A 99 -5.21 -15.39 -16.61
N ALA A 100 -4.98 -14.39 -15.76
CA ALA A 100 -4.34 -13.14 -16.12
C ALA A 100 -2.92 -13.34 -16.66
N VAL A 101 -2.08 -14.13 -15.98
CA VAL A 101 -0.70 -14.33 -16.45
C VAL A 101 -0.67 -15.07 -17.77
N GLN A 102 -1.42 -16.17 -17.90
CA GLN A 102 -1.44 -16.97 -19.14
C GLN A 102 -1.97 -16.17 -20.34
N THR A 103 -2.96 -15.31 -20.13
CA THR A 103 -3.55 -14.52 -21.23
C THR A 103 -2.77 -13.25 -21.56
N LEU A 104 -2.27 -12.53 -20.56
CA LEU A 104 -1.64 -11.22 -20.77
C LEU A 104 -0.16 -11.32 -21.13
N TYR A 105 0.57 -12.30 -20.59
CA TYR A 105 2.02 -12.43 -20.80
C TYR A 105 2.40 -12.59 -22.28
N PRO A 106 1.71 -13.43 -23.08
CA PRO A 106 2.05 -13.60 -24.50
C PRO A 106 1.75 -12.37 -25.37
N LEU A 107 0.91 -11.44 -24.90
CA LEU A 107 0.46 -10.29 -25.68
C LEU A 107 1.46 -9.12 -25.70
N GLU A 108 2.45 -9.14 -24.78
CA GLU A 108 3.48 -8.10 -24.64
C GLU A 108 2.98 -6.64 -24.55
N ILE A 109 1.72 -6.46 -24.12
CA ILE A 109 1.09 -5.14 -23.99
C ILE A 109 1.63 -4.35 -22.79
N SER A 110 1.67 -3.04 -22.93
CA SER A 110 2.14 -2.11 -21.89
C SER A 110 1.07 -1.75 -20.85
N SER A 111 -0.21 -1.87 -21.24
CA SER A 111 -1.37 -1.51 -20.41
C SER A 111 -2.43 -2.60 -20.48
N ILE A 112 -3.00 -2.99 -19.34
CA ILE A 112 -4.11 -3.95 -19.30
C ILE A 112 -5.36 -3.42 -20.01
N PHE A 113 -5.52 -2.10 -20.13
CA PHE A 113 -6.65 -1.51 -20.84
C PHE A 113 -6.57 -1.70 -22.36
N GLU A 114 -5.36 -1.93 -22.88
CA GLU A 114 -5.17 -2.37 -24.27
C GLU A 114 -5.80 -3.73 -24.52
N TYR A 115 -5.74 -4.65 -23.55
CA TYR A 115 -6.42 -5.94 -23.64
C TYR A 115 -7.94 -5.78 -23.75
N PHE A 116 -8.55 -4.85 -23.01
CA PHE A 116 -9.98 -4.56 -23.18
C PHE A 116 -10.33 -4.01 -24.57
N GLN A 117 -9.43 -3.22 -25.17
CA GLN A 117 -9.61 -2.79 -26.55
C GLN A 117 -9.59 -3.97 -27.52
N LEU A 118 -8.61 -4.88 -27.37
CA LEU A 118 -8.46 -6.06 -28.22
C LEU A 118 -9.66 -7.02 -28.07
N ARG A 119 -10.15 -7.21 -26.84
CA ARG A 119 -11.25 -8.14 -26.54
C ARG A 119 -12.63 -7.61 -26.91
N PHE A 120 -12.91 -6.33 -26.65
CA PHE A 120 -14.24 -5.75 -26.79
C PHE A 120 -14.39 -4.84 -28.02
N GLY A 121 -13.31 -4.58 -28.79
CA GLY A 121 -13.40 -3.95 -30.11
C GLY A 121 -13.69 -2.45 -30.11
N GLY A 122 -13.44 -1.73 -29.00
CA GLY A 122 -13.75 -0.31 -28.88
C GLY A 122 -12.68 0.50 -28.15
N ARG A 123 -12.23 1.62 -28.75
CA ARG A 123 -11.30 2.55 -28.11
C ARG A 123 -11.91 3.25 -26.89
N SER A 124 -13.24 3.45 -26.89
CA SER A 124 -13.99 4.00 -25.76
C SER A 124 -13.92 3.11 -24.53
N VAL A 125 -13.93 1.78 -24.71
CA VAL A 125 -13.83 0.81 -23.61
C VAL A 125 -12.49 0.92 -22.90
N ARG A 126 -11.39 1.00 -23.67
CA ARG A 126 -10.05 1.24 -23.14
C ARG A 126 -9.95 2.56 -22.39
N SER A 127 -10.41 3.65 -23.00
CA SER A 127 -10.34 4.99 -22.40
C SER A 127 -11.16 5.08 -21.11
N MET A 128 -12.35 4.47 -21.07
CA MET A 128 -13.21 4.50 -19.90
C MET A 128 -12.66 3.63 -18.77
N ALA A 129 -12.15 2.43 -19.08
CA ALA A 129 -11.52 1.57 -18.08
C ALA A 129 -10.25 2.21 -17.49
N ALA A 130 -9.41 2.81 -18.34
CA ALA A 130 -8.23 3.55 -17.92
C ALA A 130 -8.59 4.75 -17.03
N PHE A 131 -9.62 5.51 -17.40
CA PHE A 131 -10.10 6.65 -16.62
C PHE A 131 -10.65 6.23 -15.25
N LEU A 132 -11.49 5.20 -15.20
CA LEU A 132 -12.06 4.69 -13.95
C LEU A 132 -10.95 4.24 -12.99
N TYR A 133 -9.98 3.49 -13.48
CA TYR A 133 -8.85 3.03 -12.66
C TYR A 133 -7.94 4.18 -12.23
N ALA A 134 -7.68 5.15 -13.12
CA ALA A 134 -6.92 6.34 -12.78
C ALA A 134 -7.63 7.15 -11.69
N ALA A 135 -8.96 7.32 -11.77
CA ALA A 135 -9.74 8.00 -10.74
C ALA A 135 -9.59 7.31 -9.37
N VAL A 136 -9.70 5.97 -9.32
CA VAL A 136 -9.46 5.20 -8.09
C VAL A 136 -8.07 5.44 -7.53
N MET A 137 -7.04 5.33 -8.38
CA MET A 137 -5.65 5.49 -7.95
C MET A 137 -5.34 6.91 -7.47
N MET A 138 -5.99 7.94 -8.03
CA MET A 138 -5.88 9.31 -7.54
C MET A 138 -6.40 9.42 -6.10
N PHE A 139 -7.60 8.93 -5.79
CA PHE A 139 -8.13 8.94 -4.42
C PHE A 139 -7.31 8.08 -3.46
N TYR A 140 -6.91 6.89 -3.91
CA TYR A 140 -6.07 5.99 -3.13
C TYR A 140 -4.74 6.64 -2.74
N SER A 141 -4.07 7.35 -3.66
CA SER A 141 -2.76 7.96 -3.39
C SER A 141 -2.79 8.99 -2.25
N GLY A 142 -3.83 9.83 -2.17
CA GLY A 142 -3.97 10.82 -1.11
C GLY A 142 -4.32 10.20 0.25
N THR A 143 -5.24 9.23 0.26
CA THR A 143 -5.61 8.52 1.50
C THR A 143 -4.49 7.65 2.06
N ALA A 144 -3.76 6.95 1.19
CA ALA A 144 -2.59 6.16 1.56
C ALA A 144 -1.47 7.04 2.14
N LEU A 145 -1.30 8.27 1.63
CA LEU A 145 -0.34 9.23 2.17
C LEU A 145 -0.77 9.78 3.54
N TYR A 146 -2.07 10.04 3.74
CA TYR A 146 -2.59 10.63 4.99
C TYR A 146 -2.72 9.62 6.14
N ALA A 147 -3.08 8.36 5.86
CA ALA A 147 -3.28 7.30 6.86
C ALA A 147 -2.13 7.15 7.89
N PRO A 148 -0.84 7.08 7.51
CA PRO A 148 0.25 7.01 8.49
C PRO A 148 0.39 8.30 9.32
N ILE A 149 0.05 9.46 8.75
CA ILE A 149 0.26 10.77 9.37
C ILE A 149 -0.74 11.00 10.49
N ILE A 150 -2.03 10.70 10.27
CA ILE A 150 -3.05 10.81 11.32
C ILE A 150 -2.79 9.83 12.47
N ALA A 151 -2.30 8.63 12.16
CA ALA A 151 -1.98 7.63 13.17
C ALA A 151 -0.90 8.15 14.14
N ILE A 152 0.17 8.77 13.61
CA ILE A 152 1.29 9.25 14.43
C ILE A 152 1.13 10.68 14.97
N ALA A 153 0.22 11.48 14.41
CA ALA A 153 -0.04 12.85 14.86
C ALA A 153 -0.51 12.88 16.32
N SER A 154 -1.13 11.80 16.79
CA SER A 154 -1.55 11.63 18.19
C SER A 154 -0.38 11.45 19.18
N ILE A 155 0.81 11.09 18.70
CA ILE A 155 1.96 10.71 19.53
C ILE A 155 3.24 11.52 19.22
N THR A 156 3.18 12.40 18.21
CA THR A 156 4.29 13.25 17.77
C THR A 156 3.95 14.73 17.92
N ASP A 157 4.99 15.58 18.04
CA ASP A 157 4.87 17.04 18.06
C ASP A 157 4.88 17.66 16.65
N VAL A 158 4.97 16.82 15.63
CA VAL A 158 5.08 17.27 14.24
C VAL A 158 3.67 17.56 13.74
N PRO A 159 3.41 18.78 13.23
CA PRO A 159 2.08 19.10 12.73
C PRO A 159 1.78 18.29 11.46
N GLU A 160 0.52 17.87 11.29
CA GLU A 160 0.07 17.00 10.19
C GLU A 160 0.51 17.51 8.81
N TRP A 161 0.39 18.83 8.58
CA TRP A 161 0.77 19.46 7.32
C TRP A 161 2.25 19.24 6.95
N ALA A 162 3.14 19.22 7.95
CA ALA A 162 4.56 19.00 7.73
C ALA A 162 4.82 17.53 7.35
N GLY A 163 4.14 16.59 8.01
CA GLY A 163 4.18 15.18 7.66
C GLY A 163 3.74 14.93 6.20
N ILE A 164 2.63 15.57 5.79
CA ILE A 164 2.09 15.44 4.42
C ILE A 164 3.09 15.95 3.39
N LEU A 165 3.64 17.14 3.61
CA LEU A 165 4.60 17.74 2.67
C LEU A 165 5.91 16.96 2.59
N ILE A 166 6.47 16.52 3.73
CA ILE A 166 7.75 15.80 3.75
C ILE A 166 7.60 14.44 3.06
N ALA A 167 6.66 13.61 3.52
CA ALA A 167 6.47 12.27 2.98
C ALA A 167 6.04 12.32 1.50
N GLY A 168 5.10 13.21 1.16
CA GLY A 168 4.61 13.38 -0.20
C GLY A 168 5.69 13.90 -1.17
N SER A 169 6.52 14.86 -0.73
CA SER A 169 7.61 15.38 -1.55
C SER A 169 8.68 14.32 -1.80
N ILE A 170 9.11 13.58 -0.76
CA ILE A 170 10.08 12.50 -0.91
C ILE A 170 9.54 11.44 -1.89
N CYS A 171 8.30 10.99 -1.70
CA CYS A 171 7.64 10.02 -2.57
C CYS A 171 7.59 10.47 -4.03
N THR A 172 7.14 11.71 -4.23
CA THR A 172 7.02 12.31 -5.56
C THR A 172 8.38 12.42 -6.25
N LEU A 173 9.41 12.87 -5.53
CA LEU A 173 10.74 13.10 -6.10
C LEU A 173 11.40 11.79 -6.56
N TYR A 174 11.47 10.76 -5.70
CA TYR A 174 12.12 9.52 -6.13
C TYR A 174 11.32 8.78 -7.21
N THR A 175 9.98 8.86 -7.16
CA THR A 175 9.11 8.18 -8.13
C THR A 175 9.17 8.88 -9.49
N ALA A 176 9.06 10.21 -9.51
CA ALA A 176 9.08 10.97 -10.75
C ALA A 176 10.43 10.86 -11.46
N VAL A 177 11.55 10.92 -10.73
CA VAL A 177 12.88 10.89 -11.36
C VAL A 177 13.25 9.50 -11.87
N GLY A 178 12.92 8.46 -11.10
CA GLY A 178 13.41 7.09 -11.34
C GLY A 178 12.43 6.11 -11.99
N GLY A 179 11.14 6.39 -11.96
CA GLY A 179 10.09 5.47 -12.44
C GLY A 179 10.13 4.11 -11.74
N VAL A 180 9.57 3.09 -12.40
CA VAL A 180 9.46 1.71 -11.86
C VAL A 180 10.75 1.18 -11.24
N ARG A 181 11.92 1.44 -11.84
CA ARG A 181 13.21 0.90 -11.35
C ARG A 181 13.62 1.46 -9.99
N ALA A 182 13.48 2.77 -9.77
CA ALA A 182 13.79 3.35 -8.47
C ALA A 182 12.77 2.93 -7.41
N VAL A 183 11.49 2.88 -7.80
CA VAL A 183 10.40 2.40 -6.94
C VAL A 183 10.70 1.00 -6.41
N ILE A 184 11.15 0.06 -7.25
CA ILE A 184 11.46 -1.31 -6.82
C ILE A 184 12.59 -1.37 -5.79
N TRP A 185 13.66 -0.58 -5.96
CA TRP A 185 14.76 -0.56 -4.99
C TRP A 185 14.33 0.04 -3.65
N VAL A 186 13.55 1.11 -3.70
CA VAL A 186 12.98 1.75 -2.50
C VAL A 186 12.01 0.78 -1.81
N ASP A 187 11.09 0.16 -2.54
CA ASP A 187 10.14 -0.84 -2.04
C ASP A 187 10.84 -2.02 -1.38
N SER A 188 11.94 -2.50 -1.97
CA SER A 188 12.70 -3.63 -1.41
C SER A 188 13.32 -3.29 -0.05
N PHE A 189 13.89 -2.09 0.09
CA PHE A 189 14.39 -1.60 1.38
C PHE A 189 13.25 -1.39 2.38
N GLN A 190 12.16 -0.76 1.93
CA GLN A 190 10.96 -0.49 2.71
C GLN A 190 10.34 -1.79 3.26
N PHE A 191 10.22 -2.83 2.44
CA PHE A 191 9.76 -4.14 2.85
C PHE A 191 10.57 -4.72 4.02
N LEU A 192 11.91 -4.63 3.97
CA LEU A 192 12.77 -5.13 5.05
C LEU A 192 12.57 -4.33 6.35
N VAL A 193 12.45 -3.01 6.25
CA VAL A 193 12.17 -2.15 7.42
C VAL A 193 10.83 -2.49 8.05
N MET A 194 9.81 -2.70 7.22
CA MET A 194 8.47 -3.08 7.67
C MET A 194 8.48 -4.46 8.36
N LEU A 195 9.12 -5.47 7.75
CA LEU A 195 9.29 -6.80 8.35
C LEU A 195 10.01 -6.71 9.70
N GLY A 196 11.13 -5.97 9.75
CA GLY A 196 11.91 -5.78 10.97
C GLY A 196 11.09 -5.11 12.07
N SER A 197 10.30 -4.09 11.72
CA SER A 197 9.43 -3.38 12.68
C SER A 197 8.35 -4.28 13.28
N ALA A 198 7.73 -5.13 12.46
CA ALA A 198 6.70 -6.05 12.90
C ALA A 198 7.27 -7.17 13.79
N VAL A 199 8.44 -7.72 13.43
CA VAL A 199 9.14 -8.73 14.23
C VAL A 199 9.57 -8.15 15.58
N ALA A 200 10.09 -6.92 15.58
CA ALA A 200 10.50 -6.25 16.80
C ALA A 200 9.29 -5.97 17.72
N LEU A 201 8.17 -5.47 17.18
CA LEU A 201 6.95 -5.29 17.95
C LEU A 201 6.45 -6.61 18.56
N ALA A 202 6.41 -7.68 17.77
CA ALA A 202 6.00 -8.99 18.24
C ALA A 202 6.94 -9.51 19.35
N GLY A 203 8.25 -9.46 19.16
CA GLY A 203 9.22 -9.96 20.13
C GLY A 203 9.19 -9.18 21.45
N PHE A 204 9.40 -7.86 21.38
CA PHE A 204 9.45 -7.01 22.57
C PHE A 204 8.07 -6.90 23.24
N GLY A 205 6.99 -6.78 22.46
CA GLY A 205 5.64 -6.73 22.99
C GLY A 205 5.24 -8.03 23.70
N SER A 206 5.70 -9.20 23.23
CA SER A 206 5.53 -10.47 23.95
C SER A 206 6.29 -10.50 25.26
N SER A 207 7.49 -9.94 25.29
CA SER A 207 8.35 -9.94 26.49
C SER A 207 7.72 -9.16 27.65
N LEU A 208 6.96 -8.09 27.34
CA LEU A 208 6.25 -7.29 28.32
C LEU A 208 5.13 -8.05 29.05
N VAL A 209 4.54 -9.04 28.37
CA VAL A 209 3.42 -9.84 28.89
C VAL A 209 3.91 -11.15 29.53
N GLY A 210 5.24 -11.36 29.65
CA GLY A 210 5.82 -12.59 30.20
C GLY A 210 6.10 -13.71 29.18
N GLY A 211 6.04 -13.38 27.89
CA GLY A 211 6.41 -14.25 26.77
C GLY A 211 5.23 -14.72 25.91
N VAL A 212 5.56 -15.34 24.76
CA VAL A 212 4.58 -15.77 23.74
C VAL A 212 3.51 -16.71 24.32
N HIS A 213 3.89 -17.57 25.27
CA HIS A 213 2.96 -18.49 25.91
C HIS A 213 1.83 -17.75 26.66
N GLN A 214 2.18 -16.68 27.38
CA GLN A 214 1.23 -15.90 28.16
C GLN A 214 0.31 -15.06 27.26
N VAL A 215 0.83 -14.55 26.14
CA VAL A 215 0.02 -13.91 25.09
C VAL A 215 -1.04 -14.87 24.54
N ILE A 216 -0.68 -16.12 24.24
CA ILE A 216 -1.62 -17.13 23.74
C ILE A 216 -2.67 -17.51 24.80
N GLN A 217 -2.27 -17.66 26.06
CA GLN A 217 -3.20 -18.00 27.14
C GLN A 217 -4.23 -16.90 27.39
N ILE A 218 -3.80 -15.63 27.45
CA ILE A 218 -4.69 -14.48 27.64
C ILE A 218 -5.64 -14.37 26.44
N SER A 219 -5.13 -14.53 25.22
CA SER A 219 -5.94 -14.45 24.00
C SER A 219 -7.00 -15.57 23.94
N LYS A 220 -6.69 -16.79 24.43
CA LYS A 220 -7.66 -17.89 24.60
C LYS A 220 -8.74 -17.57 25.63
N LYS A 221 -8.37 -16.98 26.76
CA LYS A 221 -9.29 -16.63 27.85
C LYS A 221 -10.38 -15.63 27.41
N PHE A 222 -10.04 -14.71 26.53
CA PHE A 222 -10.98 -13.69 26.02
C PHE A 222 -11.63 -14.09 24.68
N HIS A 223 -11.66 -15.39 24.34
CA HIS A 223 -12.25 -15.91 23.10
C HIS A 223 -11.71 -15.28 21.81
N ARG A 224 -10.51 -14.68 21.84
CA ARG A 224 -9.89 -14.09 20.65
C ARG A 224 -9.20 -15.15 19.78
N THR A 225 -9.04 -16.41 20.22
CA THR A 225 -8.27 -17.45 19.50
C THR A 225 -9.04 -18.76 19.25
N ASN A 226 -10.19 -18.73 18.61
CA ASN A 226 -10.75 -19.93 17.97
C ASN A 226 -10.05 -20.13 16.61
N LEU A 227 -8.80 -20.60 16.64
CA LEU A 227 -7.88 -20.49 15.49
C LEU A 227 -7.09 -21.78 15.15
N PHE A 228 -7.13 -22.80 16.00
CA PHE A 228 -6.27 -24.00 15.82
C PHE A 228 -6.60 -24.81 14.54
N GLU A 229 -7.76 -24.59 13.90
CA GLU A 229 -8.11 -25.15 12.58
C GLU A 229 -7.87 -24.18 11.40
N ALA A 230 -7.81 -22.86 11.62
CA ALA A 230 -7.65 -21.88 10.53
C ALA A 230 -6.18 -21.65 10.11
N VAL A 231 -5.22 -22.04 10.96
CA VAL A 231 -3.77 -21.84 10.75
C VAL A 231 -3.11 -23.00 9.99
N ALA A 232 -3.76 -24.16 9.88
CA ALA A 232 -3.10 -25.38 9.41
C ALA A 232 -2.93 -25.49 7.88
N LEU A 233 -3.49 -24.59 7.06
CA LEU A 233 -3.27 -24.59 5.62
C LEU A 233 -3.31 -23.16 5.08
N ASN A 234 -2.27 -22.73 4.35
CA ASN A 234 -2.00 -21.35 3.91
C ASN A 234 -0.64 -21.26 3.19
N VAL A 235 -0.35 -20.33 2.26
CA VAL A 235 0.86 -20.34 1.39
C VAL A 235 1.99 -19.38 1.88
N PRO A 236 3.27 -19.76 1.90
CA PRO A 236 4.22 -19.43 2.99
C PRO A 236 4.61 -17.95 3.24
N SER A 237 4.52 -17.04 2.26
CA SER A 237 5.03 -15.66 2.42
C SER A 237 3.98 -14.68 2.94
N MET A 238 2.71 -14.83 2.58
CA MET A 238 1.62 -13.92 3.01
C MET A 238 1.05 -14.29 4.38
N ILE A 239 1.22 -15.55 4.81
CA ILE A 239 0.84 -16.01 6.15
C ILE A 239 1.69 -15.35 7.21
N MET A 240 3.01 -15.34 7.04
CA MET A 240 3.93 -14.91 8.10
C MET A 240 3.63 -13.46 8.49
N LEU A 241 3.40 -12.59 7.51
CA LEU A 241 3.12 -11.17 7.74
C LEU A 241 1.73 -10.92 8.30
N THR A 242 0.69 -11.58 7.79
CA THR A 242 -0.68 -11.39 8.32
C THR A 242 -0.82 -12.00 9.71
N ALA A 243 -0.19 -13.15 9.96
CA ALA A 243 -0.13 -13.76 11.30
C ALA A 243 0.66 -12.88 12.28
N LEU A 244 1.76 -12.26 11.83
CA LEU A 244 2.54 -11.33 12.64
C LEU A 244 1.75 -10.07 12.99
N ALA A 245 0.98 -9.53 12.04
CA ALA A 245 0.15 -8.36 12.27
C ALA A 245 -1.06 -8.68 13.18
N CYS A 246 -1.72 -9.82 12.97
CA CYS A 246 -2.75 -10.31 13.89
C CYS A 246 -2.18 -10.53 15.30
N TYR A 247 -0.97 -11.09 15.39
CA TYR A 247 -0.27 -11.28 16.65
C TYR A 247 0.05 -9.94 17.34
N CYS A 248 0.48 -8.92 16.58
CA CYS A 248 0.68 -7.57 17.11
C CYS A 248 -0.64 -7.00 17.68
N GLY A 249 -1.78 -7.23 17.02
CA GLY A 249 -3.09 -6.81 17.52
C GLY A 249 -3.47 -7.47 18.85
N LEU A 250 -3.22 -8.78 18.96
CA LEU A 250 -3.42 -9.53 20.20
C LEU A 250 -2.51 -9.04 21.34
N VAL A 251 -1.25 -8.70 21.04
CA VAL A 251 -0.31 -8.14 22.02
C VAL A 251 -0.80 -6.79 22.56
N VAL A 252 -1.25 -5.89 21.67
CA VAL A 252 -1.80 -4.60 22.07
C VAL A 252 -3.06 -4.78 22.90
N PHE A 253 -3.96 -5.69 22.49
CA PHE A 253 -5.18 -6.02 23.24
C PHE A 253 -4.85 -6.57 24.63
N ALA A 254 -3.93 -7.52 24.74
CA ALA A 254 -3.55 -8.14 26.02
C ALA A 254 -3.00 -7.12 27.03
N ASN A 255 -2.32 -6.07 26.57
CA ASN A 255 -1.79 -5.01 27.43
C ASN A 255 -2.85 -3.99 27.89
N TYR A 256 -3.94 -3.81 27.13
CA TYR A 256 -5.05 -2.91 27.47
C TYR A 256 -6.32 -3.63 27.95
N ALA A 257 -6.31 -4.96 28.08
CA ALA A 257 -7.50 -5.76 28.39
C ALA A 257 -8.22 -5.37 29.69
N TYR A 258 -7.50 -4.81 30.67
CA TYR A 258 -8.06 -4.38 31.95
C TYR A 258 -8.28 -2.86 32.06
N CYS A 259 -7.77 -2.08 31.12
CA CYS A 259 -7.88 -0.63 31.08
C CYS A 259 -7.88 -0.18 29.61
N ASP A 260 -9.06 -0.22 29.00
CA ASP A 260 -9.23 0.07 27.57
C ASP A 260 -9.17 1.59 27.33
N PRO A 261 -8.17 2.08 26.59
CA PRO A 261 -8.02 3.51 26.30
C PRO A 261 -9.17 4.08 25.46
N LEU A 262 -9.90 3.28 24.68
CA LEU A 262 -11.07 3.74 23.91
C LEU A 262 -12.29 3.98 24.79
N LEU A 263 -12.42 3.25 25.90
CA LEU A 263 -13.52 3.44 26.85
C LEU A 263 -13.29 4.64 27.78
N VAL A 264 -12.02 4.97 28.03
CA VAL A 264 -11.62 6.09 28.90
C VAL A 264 -11.72 7.42 28.15
N ASP A 265 -11.38 7.44 26.86
CA ASP A 265 -11.43 8.65 26.03
C ASP A 265 -12.19 8.37 24.71
N PRO A 266 -13.49 8.70 24.66
CA PRO A 266 -14.32 8.47 23.47
C PRO A 266 -13.89 9.24 22.22
N SER A 267 -12.97 10.20 22.34
CA SER A 267 -12.44 10.94 21.19
C SER A 267 -11.39 10.14 20.40
N ARG A 268 -10.84 9.07 20.99
CA ARG A 268 -9.83 8.21 20.36
C ARG A 268 -10.48 7.24 19.38
N LYS A 269 -9.76 7.00 18.28
CA LYS A 269 -10.18 6.07 17.23
C LYS A 269 -9.34 4.80 17.26
N THR A 270 -9.91 3.71 16.75
CA THR A 270 -9.28 2.38 16.77
C THR A 270 -7.94 2.36 16.04
N ASP A 271 -7.80 3.13 14.97
CA ASP A 271 -6.59 3.32 14.16
C ASP A 271 -5.44 4.02 14.91
N GLN A 272 -5.70 4.64 16.08
CA GLN A 272 -4.69 5.32 16.90
C GLN A 272 -4.15 4.46 18.06
N ILE A 273 -4.74 3.29 18.30
CA ILE A 273 -4.35 2.40 19.42
C ILE A 273 -2.91 1.91 19.31
N VAL A 274 -2.48 1.51 18.12
CA VAL A 274 -1.14 0.94 17.92
C VAL A 274 -0.07 2.01 18.13
N PRO A 275 -0.18 3.23 17.55
CA PRO A 275 0.67 4.37 17.92
C PRO A 275 0.69 4.65 19.42
N LEU A 276 -0.48 4.72 20.07
CA LEU A 276 -0.58 4.99 21.50
C LEU A 276 0.18 3.96 22.35
N PHE A 277 0.05 2.67 22.00
CA PHE A 277 0.75 1.58 22.68
C PHE A 277 2.27 1.77 22.69
N LEU A 278 2.85 2.27 21.60
CA LEU A 278 4.29 2.47 21.47
C LEU A 278 4.82 3.52 22.46
N VAL A 279 4.08 4.61 22.63
CA VAL A 279 4.50 5.70 23.53
C VAL A 279 4.08 5.48 24.98
N ASP A 280 3.06 4.66 25.22
CA ASP A 280 2.59 4.31 26.57
C ASP A 280 3.44 3.17 27.18
N LYS A 281 3.56 2.05 26.46
CA LYS A 281 4.15 0.81 26.99
C LYS A 281 5.55 0.53 26.46
N MET A 282 5.89 0.99 25.26
CA MET A 282 7.18 0.67 24.62
C MET A 282 8.23 1.77 24.77
N ARG A 283 7.93 2.88 25.46
CA ARG A 283 8.84 4.03 25.63
C ARG A 283 10.17 3.69 26.31
N GLY A 284 10.20 2.62 27.12
CA GLY A 284 11.43 2.15 27.78
C GLY A 284 12.47 1.55 26.82
N PHE A 285 12.06 1.16 25.60
CA PHE A 285 12.95 0.62 24.57
C PHE A 285 13.31 1.71 23.56
N ILE A 286 14.47 2.33 23.78
CA ILE A 286 14.96 3.47 22.99
C ILE A 286 15.05 3.11 21.50
N GLY A 287 14.41 3.89 20.62
CA GLY A 287 14.46 3.75 19.16
C GLY A 287 13.46 2.77 18.55
N LEU A 288 12.79 1.95 19.36
CA LEU A 288 11.80 0.98 18.90
C LEU A 288 10.50 1.65 18.40
N PRO A 289 9.91 2.65 19.10
CA PRO A 289 8.82 3.45 18.55
C PRO A 289 9.19 4.11 17.20
N GLY A 290 10.40 4.64 17.08
CA GLY A 290 10.91 5.21 15.82
C GLY A 290 10.99 4.19 14.68
N LEU A 291 11.48 2.99 14.96
CA LEU A 291 11.54 1.88 13.98
C LEU A 291 10.14 1.45 13.54
N PHE A 292 9.17 1.43 14.45
CA PHE A 292 7.80 1.09 14.11
C PHE A 292 7.15 2.13 13.19
N ILE A 293 7.30 3.43 13.51
CA ILE A 293 6.81 4.51 12.64
C ILE A 293 7.48 4.47 11.27
N ALA A 294 8.78 4.18 11.20
CA ALA A 294 9.46 3.94 9.93
C ALA A 294 8.82 2.78 9.14
N GLY A 295 8.42 1.70 9.82
CA GLY A 295 7.64 0.60 9.23
C GLY A 295 6.27 1.01 8.69
N ILE A 296 5.54 1.87 9.42
CA ILE A 296 4.25 2.41 8.94
C ILE A 296 4.45 3.26 7.68
N PHE A 297 5.39 4.23 7.73
CA PHE A 297 5.68 5.08 6.57
C PHE A 297 6.20 4.28 5.38
N SER A 298 6.96 3.23 5.63
CA SER A 298 7.44 2.30 4.61
C SER A 298 6.30 1.70 3.79
N GLY A 299 5.31 1.08 4.43
CA GLY A 299 4.16 0.50 3.71
C GLY A 299 3.29 1.55 3.00
N ALA A 300 3.21 2.76 3.57
CA ALA A 300 2.46 3.87 2.97
C ALA A 300 3.15 4.43 1.73
N LEU A 301 4.45 4.74 1.83
CA LEU A 301 5.25 5.31 0.74
C LEU A 301 5.34 4.35 -0.44
N SER A 302 5.51 3.04 -0.21
CA SER A 302 5.50 2.01 -1.27
C SER A 302 4.16 2.02 -2.04
N SER A 303 3.05 2.08 -1.31
CA SER A 303 1.70 2.18 -1.89
C SER A 303 1.52 3.43 -2.74
N VAL A 304 1.96 4.59 -2.24
CA VAL A 304 1.85 5.87 -2.93
C VAL A 304 2.74 5.89 -4.18
N SER A 305 3.99 5.42 -4.10
CA SER A 305 4.88 5.40 -5.26
C SER A 305 4.39 4.47 -6.37
N SER A 306 3.83 3.31 -6.02
CA SER A 306 3.21 2.41 -6.98
C SER A 306 1.99 3.04 -7.66
N ALA A 307 1.15 3.76 -6.89
CA ALA A 307 0.00 4.49 -7.44
C ALA A 307 0.43 5.63 -8.38
N LEU A 308 1.40 6.44 -7.98
CA LEU A 308 1.94 7.54 -8.80
C LEU A 308 2.57 7.03 -10.09
N ASN A 309 3.33 5.94 -10.00
CA ASN A 309 3.94 5.31 -11.16
C ASN A 309 2.88 4.72 -12.11
N ALA A 310 1.86 4.06 -11.58
CA ALA A 310 0.74 3.54 -12.37
C ALA A 310 -0.03 4.69 -13.06
N LEU A 311 -0.35 5.77 -12.35
CA LEU A 311 -1.03 6.94 -12.91
C LEU A 311 -0.23 7.60 -14.02
N ALA A 312 1.07 7.82 -13.82
CA ALA A 312 1.96 8.35 -14.86
C ALA A 312 2.02 7.41 -16.09
N GLY A 313 2.09 6.11 -15.86
CA GLY A 313 2.07 5.08 -16.91
C GLY A 313 0.77 5.08 -17.72
N ILE A 314 -0.39 5.13 -17.04
CA ILE A 314 -1.71 5.16 -17.69
C ILE A 314 -1.92 6.46 -18.45
N ALA A 315 -1.62 7.61 -17.84
CA ALA A 315 -1.74 8.90 -18.49
C ALA A 315 -0.82 9.00 -19.73
N TRP A 316 0.34 8.35 -19.69
CA TRP A 316 1.21 8.21 -20.85
C TRP A 316 0.64 7.26 -21.91
N GLU A 317 0.46 5.98 -21.58
CA GLU A 317 0.12 4.90 -22.52
C GLU A 317 -1.30 5.03 -23.10
N ASP A 318 -2.26 5.42 -22.27
CA ASP A 318 -3.68 5.48 -22.60
C ASP A 318 -4.17 6.91 -22.87
N GLY A 319 -3.34 7.92 -22.61
CA GLY A 319 -3.63 9.33 -22.85
C GLY A 319 -2.70 9.98 -23.87
N LEU A 320 -1.53 10.48 -23.43
CA LEU A 320 -0.63 11.32 -24.23
C LEU A 320 -0.05 10.60 -25.45
N LYS A 321 0.36 9.33 -25.33
CA LYS A 321 0.94 8.53 -26.43
C LYS A 321 -0.04 8.35 -27.59
N LEU A 322 -1.33 8.37 -27.30
CA LEU A 322 -2.40 8.22 -28.28
C LEU A 322 -2.69 9.49 -29.10
N THR A 323 -2.16 10.65 -28.67
CA THR A 323 -2.29 11.94 -29.36
C THR A 323 -1.34 12.08 -30.55
N VAL A 324 -1.59 13.08 -31.42
CA VAL A 324 -0.71 13.39 -32.56
C VAL A 324 0.71 13.73 -32.10
N TRP A 325 0.84 14.45 -30.99
CA TRP A 325 2.14 14.81 -30.41
C TRP A 325 2.86 13.57 -29.86
N GLY A 326 2.19 12.74 -29.06
CA GLY A 326 2.80 11.55 -28.44
C GLY A 326 3.32 10.53 -29.46
N LYS A 327 2.67 10.42 -30.63
CA LYS A 327 3.12 9.58 -31.74
C LYS A 327 4.39 10.08 -32.43
N LYS A 328 4.64 11.40 -32.40
CA LYS A 328 5.79 12.06 -33.04
C LYS A 328 6.91 12.43 -32.07
N ALA A 329 6.67 12.32 -30.77
CA ALA A 329 7.62 12.69 -29.74
C ALA A 329 8.88 11.81 -29.79
N ASP A 330 10.05 12.44 -29.60
CA ASP A 330 11.32 11.75 -29.45
C ASP A 330 11.47 11.13 -28.02
N GLU A 331 12.33 10.13 -27.84
CA GLU A 331 12.49 9.44 -26.54
C GLU A 331 12.81 10.39 -25.38
N SER A 332 13.60 11.43 -25.65
CA SER A 332 13.91 12.50 -24.67
C SER A 332 12.63 13.22 -24.21
N GLN A 333 11.74 13.57 -25.14
CA GLN A 333 10.48 14.24 -24.87
C GLN A 333 9.48 13.33 -24.15
N LYS A 334 9.44 12.04 -24.51
CA LYS A 334 8.61 11.03 -23.82
C LYS A 334 9.01 10.91 -22.35
N LEU A 335 10.32 10.81 -22.08
CA LEU A 335 10.85 10.74 -20.71
C LEU A 335 10.49 11.98 -19.90
N VAL A 336 10.67 13.18 -20.46
CA VAL A 336 10.29 14.43 -19.77
C VAL A 336 8.79 14.47 -19.48
N ALA A 337 7.94 14.05 -20.44
CA ALA A 337 6.50 14.03 -20.22
C ALA A 337 6.08 13.05 -19.10
N ILE A 338 6.64 11.84 -19.07
CA ILE A 338 6.33 10.86 -18.01
C ILE A 338 6.79 11.38 -16.64
N ARG A 339 7.96 12.02 -16.56
CA ARG A 339 8.45 12.67 -15.32
C ARG A 339 7.52 13.78 -14.85
N LEU A 340 7.09 14.66 -15.75
CA LEU A 340 6.14 15.73 -15.45
C LEU A 340 4.79 15.18 -14.99
N LEU A 341 4.28 14.13 -15.65
CA LEU A 341 3.07 13.44 -15.21
C LEU A 341 3.22 12.91 -13.77
N GLY A 342 4.34 12.24 -13.45
CA GLY A 342 4.64 11.77 -12.10
C GLY A 342 4.64 12.91 -11.06
N ILE A 343 5.24 14.06 -11.38
CA ILE A 343 5.21 15.25 -10.52
C ILE A 343 3.79 15.77 -10.34
N THR A 344 3.00 15.86 -11.42
CA THR A 344 1.62 16.36 -11.35
C THR A 344 0.73 15.47 -10.48
N PHE A 345 0.83 14.15 -10.62
CA PHE A 345 0.08 13.22 -9.76
C PHE A 345 0.60 13.22 -8.32
N GLY A 346 1.90 13.47 -8.09
CA GLY A 346 2.46 13.64 -6.75
C GLY A 346 1.92 14.87 -6.03
N ILE A 347 1.86 16.02 -6.72
CA ILE A 347 1.22 17.23 -6.21
C ILE A 347 -0.26 16.99 -5.93
N TRP A 348 -0.94 16.25 -6.82
CA TRP A 348 -2.33 15.87 -6.61
C TRP A 348 -2.55 14.98 -5.38
N ALA A 349 -1.66 14.01 -5.14
CA ALA A 349 -1.70 13.14 -3.97
C ALA A 349 -1.52 13.95 -2.67
N ILE A 350 -0.58 14.91 -2.65
CA ILE A 350 -0.37 15.84 -1.54
C ILE A 350 -1.63 16.68 -1.30
N PHE A 351 -2.21 17.25 -2.36
CA PHE A 351 -3.44 18.03 -2.28
C PHE A 351 -4.61 17.21 -1.70
N LEU A 352 -4.81 15.98 -2.18
CA LEU A 352 -5.83 15.09 -1.63
C LEU A 352 -5.54 14.72 -0.17
N ALA A 353 -4.29 14.52 0.22
CA ALA A 353 -3.93 14.26 1.60
C ALA A 353 -4.29 15.44 2.53
N PHE A 354 -4.13 16.69 2.06
CA PHE A 354 -4.62 17.88 2.78
C PHE A 354 -6.16 17.92 2.87
N ILE A 355 -6.86 17.51 1.82
CA ILE A 355 -8.32 17.37 1.89
C ILE A 355 -8.69 16.31 2.95
N CYS A 356 -7.95 15.20 3.00
CA CYS A 356 -8.14 14.18 4.04
C CYS A 356 -7.91 14.72 5.45
N SER A 357 -6.91 15.60 5.65
CA SER A 357 -6.65 16.19 6.98
C SER A 357 -7.77 17.10 7.47
N VAL A 358 -8.54 17.71 6.58
CA VAL A 358 -9.69 18.55 6.96
C VAL A 358 -10.93 17.71 7.25
N ILE A 359 -11.15 16.65 6.48
CA ILE A 359 -12.38 15.83 6.55
C ILE A 359 -12.27 14.70 7.60
N GLY A 360 -11.04 14.28 7.94
CA GLY A 360 -10.78 13.26 8.95
C GLY A 360 -11.03 11.82 8.49
N SER A 361 -11.25 10.91 9.44
CA SER A 361 -11.32 9.45 9.21
C SER A 361 -12.43 9.01 8.25
N THR A 362 -13.49 9.81 8.08
CA THR A 362 -14.58 9.54 7.14
C THR A 362 -14.07 9.39 5.70
N LEU A 363 -12.95 10.05 5.34
CA LEU A 363 -12.40 9.95 3.99
C LEU A 363 -11.73 8.58 3.73
N LEU A 364 -11.24 7.88 4.76
CA LEU A 364 -10.77 6.50 4.59
C LEU A 364 -11.94 5.57 4.25
N GLU A 365 -13.08 5.71 4.93
CA GLU A 365 -14.30 4.93 4.65
C GLU A 365 -14.86 5.24 3.25
N ILE A 366 -14.87 6.51 2.88
CA ILE A 366 -15.25 6.95 1.52
C ILE A 366 -14.30 6.33 0.48
N ASN A 367 -13.00 6.30 0.73
CA ASN A 367 -12.05 5.70 -0.19
C ASN A 367 -12.29 4.19 -0.37
N VAL A 368 -12.55 3.44 0.69
CA VAL A 368 -12.91 2.01 0.59
C VAL A 368 -14.16 1.84 -0.27
N THR A 369 -15.17 2.68 -0.05
CA THR A 369 -16.44 2.65 -0.81
C THR A 369 -16.25 3.02 -2.28
N LEU A 370 -15.46 4.06 -2.57
CA LEU A 370 -15.13 4.48 -3.93
C LEU A 370 -14.29 3.43 -4.65
N ASN A 371 -13.27 2.88 -3.98
CA ASN A 371 -12.40 1.87 -4.55
C ASN A 371 -13.18 0.62 -4.94
N THR A 372 -14.03 0.12 -4.03
CA THR A 372 -14.90 -1.03 -4.32
C THR A 372 -15.87 -0.71 -5.47
N THR A 373 -16.60 0.40 -5.40
CA THR A 373 -17.59 0.78 -6.42
C THR A 373 -16.99 0.95 -7.82
N LEU A 374 -15.81 1.55 -7.93
CA LEU A 374 -15.16 1.85 -9.22
C LEU A 374 -14.32 0.68 -9.74
N CYS A 375 -13.75 -0.17 -8.86
CA CYS A 375 -12.99 -1.34 -9.29
C CYS A 375 -13.89 -2.53 -9.67
N THR A 376 -15.06 -2.69 -9.04
CA THR A 376 -15.95 -3.83 -9.32
C THR A 376 -16.31 -3.95 -10.81
N PRO A 377 -16.68 -2.87 -11.54
CA PRO A 377 -16.91 -2.94 -12.98
C PRO A 377 -15.68 -3.42 -13.78
N LEU A 378 -14.47 -2.97 -13.40
CA LEU A 378 -13.23 -3.34 -14.07
C LEU A 378 -12.91 -4.83 -13.86
N ILE A 379 -13.08 -5.30 -12.63
CA ILE A 379 -12.93 -6.72 -12.28
C ILE A 379 -13.96 -7.54 -13.06
N MET A 380 -15.23 -7.12 -13.10
CA MET A 380 -16.27 -7.83 -13.82
C MET A 380 -16.02 -7.85 -15.34
N MET A 381 -15.52 -6.75 -15.91
CA MET A 381 -15.05 -6.72 -17.31
C MET A 381 -13.92 -7.72 -17.53
N PHE A 382 -12.94 -7.78 -16.63
CA PHE A 382 -11.86 -8.76 -16.70
C PHE A 382 -12.39 -10.20 -16.63
N PHE A 383 -13.23 -10.54 -15.67
CA PHE A 383 -13.84 -11.87 -15.59
C PHE A 383 -14.65 -12.21 -16.85
N SER A 384 -15.47 -11.28 -17.36
CA SER A 384 -16.23 -11.49 -18.60
C SER A 384 -15.33 -11.69 -19.82
N SER A 385 -14.20 -10.99 -19.89
CA SER A 385 -13.24 -11.13 -20.98
C SER A 385 -12.60 -12.52 -21.04
N GLN A 386 -12.34 -13.12 -19.88
CA GLN A 386 -11.69 -14.42 -19.74
C GLN A 386 -12.66 -15.60 -19.87
N PHE A 387 -13.81 -15.53 -19.21
CA PHE A 387 -14.71 -16.68 -19.05
C PHE A 387 -15.96 -16.64 -19.91
N MET A 388 -16.30 -15.48 -20.52
CA MET A 388 -17.52 -15.32 -21.29
C MET A 388 -17.21 -15.03 -22.78
N PRO A 389 -16.91 -16.07 -23.59
CA PRO A 389 -16.57 -15.90 -25.01
C PRO A 389 -17.75 -15.36 -25.85
N PHE A 390 -18.97 -15.42 -25.34
CA PHE A 390 -20.18 -14.92 -26.01
C PHE A 390 -20.36 -13.40 -25.90
N VAL A 391 -19.69 -12.72 -24.97
CA VAL A 391 -19.74 -11.27 -24.84
C VAL A 391 -19.00 -10.63 -26.02
N ASN A 392 -19.70 -9.73 -26.74
CA ASN A 392 -19.31 -9.11 -28.01
C ASN A 392 -19.25 -10.02 -29.25
N LYS A 393 -20.00 -11.14 -29.28
CA LYS A 393 -20.37 -11.70 -30.60
C LYS A 393 -21.17 -10.63 -31.37
N PRO A 394 -20.80 -10.27 -32.61
CA PRO A 394 -21.71 -9.51 -33.45
C PRO A 394 -22.98 -10.36 -33.62
N VAL A 395 -24.13 -9.81 -33.25
CA VAL A 395 -25.46 -10.44 -33.43
C VAL A 395 -25.80 -10.67 -34.91
N SER A 396 -24.92 -10.30 -35.86
CA SER A 396 -25.15 -10.40 -37.30
C SER A 396 -24.40 -11.51 -38.04
N SER A 397 -23.76 -12.49 -37.38
CA SER A 397 -23.17 -13.65 -38.11
C SER A 397 -24.01 -14.93 -38.06
N PHE A 398 -25.28 -14.83 -37.65
CA PHE A 398 -26.27 -15.90 -37.77
C PHE A 398 -27.45 -15.41 -38.62
N SER A 399 -27.22 -15.17 -39.91
CA SER A 399 -28.25 -15.30 -40.95
C SER A 399 -27.61 -15.21 -42.34
N LYS A 400 -27.37 -16.41 -42.90
CA LYS A 400 -27.15 -16.77 -44.31
C LYS A 400 -25.87 -16.31 -44.99
#